data_AF-A0A1G8NMJ1-F1
#
_entry.id   AF-A0A1G8NMJ1-F1
#
_cell.length_a   1.000
_cell.length_b   1.000
_cell.length_c   1.000
_cell.angle_alpha   90.00
_cell.angle_beta   90.00
_cell.angle_gamma   90.00
#
_symmetry.space_group_name_H-M   'P 1'
#
loop_
_entity.id
_entity.type
_entity.pdbx_description
1 polymer ?
#
loop_
_entity_poly.entity_id
_entity_poly.type
_entity_poly.pdbx_seq_one_letter_code
_entity_poly.pdbx_strand_id
1 'polypeptide(L)'
;MSNIKKVFFLIGNLVIGILAYYVYLYFWVLFSWGEPFQLNLLETFISLTLSVVVFLGFNYFLLRKVTSSKPYWWSGAGIVIFAIVCILIILAYS
;
A
#
# COMPACT_ATOMS: atom_id res chain seq x y z
N MET A 1 22.18 3.68 -3.35
CA MET A 1 21.13 4.56 -2.77
C MET A 1 21.63 5.09 -1.43
N SER A 2 21.56 6.39 -1.17
CA SER A 2 21.99 6.99 0.12
C SER A 2 21.17 6.42 1.28
N ASN A 3 21.74 6.37 2.49
CA ASN A 3 21.08 5.87 3.71
C ASN A 3 19.75 6.58 3.97
N ILE A 4 19.72 7.90 3.80
CA ILE A 4 18.50 8.71 3.95
C ILE A 4 17.42 8.25 2.96
N LYS A 5 17.78 8.04 1.69
CA LYS A 5 16.84 7.57 0.67
C LYS A 5 16.29 6.18 1.00
N LYS A 6 17.10 5.27 1.56
CA LYS A 6 16.65 3.94 1.99
C LYS A 6 15.60 4.03 3.09
N VAL A 7 15.78 4.93 4.05
CA VAL A 7 14.79 5.17 5.12
C VAL A 7 13.48 5.70 4.52
N PHE A 8 13.54 6.69 3.63
CA PHE A 8 12.35 7.18 2.91
C PHE A 8 11.67 6.09 2.07
N PHE A 9 12.44 5.20 1.45
CA PHE A 9 11.90 4.08 0.69
C PHE A 9 11.12 3.12 1.59
N LEU A 10 11.69 2.73 2.74
CA LEU A 10 11.04 1.83 3.69
C LEU A 10 9.78 2.45 4.28
N ILE A 11 9.90 3.65 4.86
CA ILE A 11 8.78 4.35 5.49
C ILE A 11 7.70 4.69 4.46
N GLY A 12 8.09 5.17 3.28
CA GLY A 12 7.15 5.53 2.24
C GLY A 12 6.32 4.35 1.75
N ASN A 13 6.95 3.20 1.46
CA ASN A 13 6.22 2.00 1.06
C ASN A 13 5.36 1.43 2.21
N LEU A 14 5.82 1.51 3.46
CA LEU A 14 5.00 1.12 4.62
C LEU A 14 3.74 2.00 4.73
N VAL A 15 3.90 3.33 4.63
CA VAL A 15 2.80 4.29 4.66
C VAL A 15 1.83 4.06 3.51
N ILE A 16 2.32 3.73 2.31
CA ILE A 16 1.46 3.40 1.16
C ILE A 16 0.60 2.16 1.46
N GLY A 17 1.16 1.11 2.07
CA GLY A 17 0.39 -0.07 2.48
C GLY A 17 -0.66 0.24 3.55
N ILE A 18 -0.33 1.09 4.52
CA ILE A 18 -1.29 1.56 5.53
C ILE A 18 -2.41 2.37 4.87
N LEU A 19 -2.05 3.35 4.03
CA LEU A 19 -3.01 4.20 3.32
C LEU A 19 -3.91 3.39 2.40
N ALA A 20 -3.40 2.36 1.74
CA ALA A 20 -4.19 1.47 0.90
C ALA A 20 -5.40 0.89 1.66
N TYR A 21 -5.16 0.42 2.89
CA TYR A 21 -6.20 -0.10 3.75
C TYR A 21 -7.18 0.99 4.22
N TYR A 22 -6.68 2.17 4.62
CA TYR A 22 -7.57 3.28 5.01
C TYR A 22 -8.44 3.78 3.86
N VAL A 23 -7.91 3.81 2.64
CA VAL A 23 -8.67 4.15 1.44
C VAL A 23 -9.77 3.11 1.20
N TYR A 24 -9.46 1.82 1.38
CA TYR A 24 -10.47 0.77 1.34
C TYR A 24 -11.58 1.00 2.37
N LEU A 25 -11.22 1.27 3.64
CA LEU A 25 -12.20 1.58 4.68
C LEU A 25 -13.05 2.79 4.33
N TYR A 26 -12.47 3.84 3.75
CA TYR A 26 -13.21 5.01 3.34
C TYR A 26 -14.24 4.69 2.25
N PHE A 27 -13.87 3.86 1.27
CA PHE A 27 -14.82 3.43 0.25
C PHE A 27 -15.89 2.48 0.79
N TRP A 28 -15.53 1.56 1.68
CA TRP A 28 -16.51 0.72 2.36
C TRP A 28 -17.52 1.57 3.15
N VAL A 29 -17.03 2.60 3.87
CA VAL A 29 -17.88 3.60 4.54
C VAL A 29 -18.75 4.38 3.55
N LEU A 30 -18.26 4.69 2.36
CA LEU A 30 -18.99 5.48 1.37
C LEU A 30 -20.08 4.67 0.66
N PHE A 31 -19.82 3.40 0.37
CA PHE A 31 -20.66 2.57 -0.51
C PHE A 31 -21.44 1.47 0.23
N SER A 32 -20.97 0.99 1.38
CA SER A 32 -21.54 -0.17 2.10
C SER A 32 -21.80 0.13 3.58
N TRP A 33 -22.03 1.39 3.94
CA TRP A 33 -22.28 1.79 5.33
C TRP A 33 -23.48 1.05 5.92
N GLY A 34 -23.25 0.35 7.05
CA GLY A 34 -24.29 -0.38 7.78
C GLY A 34 -24.41 -1.85 7.42
N GLU A 35 -23.70 -2.32 6.38
CA GLU A 35 -23.50 -3.75 6.15
C GLU A 35 -22.36 -4.28 7.03
N PRO A 36 -22.33 -5.57 7.38
CA PRO A 36 -21.16 -6.16 8.01
C PRO A 36 -19.94 -6.01 7.09
N PHE A 37 -18.75 -5.90 7.69
CA PHE A 37 -17.50 -5.78 6.92
C PHE A 37 -17.35 -6.98 5.97
N GLN A 38 -17.39 -6.70 4.67
CA GLN A 38 -17.20 -7.68 3.61
C GLN A 38 -16.21 -7.12 2.60
N LEU A 39 -15.37 -8.00 2.04
CA LEU A 39 -14.44 -7.66 0.97
C LEU A 39 -15.20 -7.55 -0.35
N ASN A 40 -15.91 -6.44 -0.51
CA ASN A 40 -16.66 -6.17 -1.73
C ASN A 40 -15.69 -5.85 -2.88
N LEU A 41 -16.02 -6.38 -4.07
CA LEU A 41 -15.10 -6.44 -5.20
C LEU A 41 -14.81 -5.04 -5.78
N LEU A 42 -15.77 -4.12 -5.74
CA LEU A 42 -15.64 -2.78 -6.32
C LEU A 42 -14.72 -1.87 -5.48
N GLU A 43 -14.97 -1.78 -4.18
CA GLU A 43 -14.21 -0.98 -3.21
C GLU A 43 -12.78 -1.50 -3.11
N THR A 44 -12.63 -2.83 -3.11
CA THR A 44 -11.31 -3.48 -3.17
C THR A 44 -10.59 -3.11 -4.46
N PHE A 45 -11.26 -3.14 -5.61
CA PHE A 45 -10.62 -2.81 -6.88
C PHE A 45 -10.22 -1.33 -6.99
N ILE A 46 -11.07 -0.40 -6.54
CA ILE A 46 -10.77 1.04 -6.56
C ILE A 46 -9.61 1.36 -5.60
N SER A 47 -9.66 0.85 -4.37
CA SER A 47 -8.59 1.06 -3.39
C SER A 47 -7.26 0.45 -3.84
N LEU A 48 -7.27 -0.76 -4.41
CA LEU A 48 -6.09 -1.39 -5.00
C LEU A 48 -5.53 -0.54 -6.15
N THR A 49 -6.38 -0.08 -7.07
CA THR A 49 -5.96 0.72 -8.23
C THR A 49 -5.29 2.02 -7.79
N LEU A 50 -5.89 2.74 -6.85
CA LEU A 50 -5.31 3.96 -6.29
C LEU A 50 -3.98 3.67 -5.59
N SER A 51 -3.91 2.59 -4.82
CA SER A 51 -2.70 2.19 -4.11
C SER A 51 -1.57 1.83 -5.06
N VAL A 52 -1.88 1.14 -6.17
CA VAL A 52 -0.92 0.82 -7.24
C VAL A 52 -0.42 2.10 -7.91
N VAL A 53 -1.29 3.05 -8.22
CA VAL A 53 -0.89 4.35 -8.83
C VAL A 53 0.04 5.12 -7.91
N VAL A 54 -0.28 5.21 -6.61
CA VAL A 54 0.56 5.88 -5.61
C VAL A 54 1.89 5.15 -5.44
N PHE A 55 1.87 3.81 -5.36
CA PHE A 55 3.07 2.97 -5.28
C PHE A 55 3.99 3.19 -6.47
N LEU A 56 3.46 3.09 -7.70
CA LEU A 56 4.23 3.27 -8.92
C LEU A 56 4.79 4.69 -9.00
N GLY A 57 3.99 5.72 -8.72
CA GLY A 57 4.43 7.11 -8.72
C GLY A 57 5.55 7.36 -7.72
N PHE A 58 5.35 6.99 -6.46
CA PHE A 58 6.34 7.18 -5.39
C PHE A 58 7.66 6.46 -5.69
N ASN A 59 7.60 5.17 -6.04
CA ASN A 59 8.80 4.39 -6.31
C ASN A 59 9.49 4.85 -7.60
N TYR A 60 8.75 5.27 -8.62
CA TYR A 60 9.33 5.85 -9.83
C TYR A 60 10.14 7.11 -9.51
N PHE A 61 9.56 8.07 -8.77
CA PHE A 61 10.28 9.30 -8.41
C PHE A 61 11.53 9.04 -7.57
N LEU A 62 11.50 8.04 -6.69
CA LEU A 62 12.59 7.72 -5.79
C LEU A 62 13.70 6.89 -6.46
N LEU A 63 13.33 5.94 -7.33
CA LEU A 63 14.24 4.97 -7.95
C LEU A 63 14.75 5.38 -9.34
N ARG A 64 14.18 6.42 -9.99
CA ARG A 64 14.56 6.85 -11.36
C ARG A 64 16.05 7.16 -11.56
N LYS A 65 16.80 7.47 -10.50
CA LYS A 65 18.26 7.77 -10.55
C LYS A 65 19.12 6.62 -10.01
N VAL A 66 18.56 5.41 -9.81
CA VAL A 66 19.27 4.25 -9.27
C VAL A 66 19.56 3.26 -10.39
N THR A 67 20.85 2.98 -10.64
CA THR A 67 21.33 2.14 -11.74
C THR A 67 20.80 0.70 -11.69
N SER A 68 20.57 0.15 -10.49
CA SER A 68 20.00 -1.20 -10.28
C SER A 68 18.69 -1.11 -9.49
N SER A 69 17.61 -0.65 -10.14
CA SER A 69 16.31 -0.40 -9.50
C SER A 69 15.43 -1.64 -9.34
N LYS A 70 15.57 -2.67 -10.19
CA LYS A 70 14.75 -3.90 -10.20
C LYS A 70 14.54 -4.56 -8.82
N PRO A 71 15.56 -4.84 -8.00
CA PRO A 71 15.35 -5.49 -6.70
C PRO A 71 14.54 -4.61 -5.73
N TYR A 72 14.69 -3.28 -5.81
CA TYR A 72 13.95 -2.35 -4.96
C TYR A 72 12.45 -2.32 -5.30
N TRP A 73 12.06 -2.55 -6.56
CA TRP A 73 10.65 -2.68 -6.90
C TRP A 73 10.00 -3.88 -6.20
N TRP A 74 10.66 -5.03 -6.20
CA TRP A 74 10.18 -6.23 -5.52
C TRP A 74 10.16 -6.07 -4.00
N SER A 75 11.22 -5.50 -3.41
CA SER A 75 11.24 -5.21 -1.98
C SER A 75 10.15 -4.22 -1.57
N GLY A 76 9.89 -3.20 -2.39
CA GLY A 76 8.85 -2.20 -2.14
C GLY A 76 7.46 -2.82 -2.16
N ALA A 77 7.17 -3.63 -3.19
CA ALA A 77 5.93 -4.37 -3.28
C ALA A 77 5.75 -5.33 -2.08
N GLY A 78 6.82 -6.02 -1.69
CA GLY A 78 6.82 -6.88 -0.51
C GLY A 78 6.48 -6.14 0.78
N ILE A 79 7.00 -4.93 0.98
CA ILE A 79 6.68 -4.09 2.16
C ILE A 79 5.20 -3.69 2.16
N VAL A 80 4.66 -3.26 1.02
CA VAL A 80 3.25 -2.87 0.89
C VAL A 80 2.34 -4.06 1.21
N ILE A 81 2.60 -5.22 0.59
CA ILE A 81 1.82 -6.45 0.81
C ILE A 81 1.92 -6.88 2.28
N PHE A 82 3.14 -6.89 2.84
CA PHE A 82 3.36 -7.23 4.24
C PHE A 82 2.58 -6.32 5.19
N ALA A 83 2.59 -5.01 4.95
CA ALA A 83 1.83 -4.06 5.75
C ALA A 83 0.32 -4.34 5.71
N ILE A 84 -0.23 -4.58 4.52
CA ILE A 84 -1.66 -4.91 4.35
C ILE A 84 -2.00 -6.23 5.08
N VAL A 85 -1.18 -7.27 4.91
CA VAL A 85 -1.39 -8.56 5.58
C VAL A 85 -1.32 -8.41 7.10
N CYS A 86 -0.36 -7.67 7.63
CA CYS A 86 -0.27 -7.40 9.06
C CYS A 86 -1.53 -6.70 9.59
N ILE A 87 -2.05 -5.71 8.86
CA ILE A 87 -3.29 -5.02 9.24
C ILE A 87 -4.46 -6.01 9.26
N LEU A 88 -4.61 -6.84 8.23
CA LEU A 88 -5.67 -7.84 8.16
C LEU A 88 -5.58 -8.86 9.29
N ILE A 89 -4.37 -9.31 9.64
CA ILE A 89 -4.14 -10.21 10.78
C ILE A 89 -4.54 -9.52 12.08
N ILE A 90 -4.09 -8.28 12.32
CA ILE A 90 -4.42 -7.53 13.54
C ILE A 90 -5.95 -7.44 13.70
N LEU A 91 -6.67 -7.15 12.62
CA LEU A 91 -8.13 -7.05 12.64
C LEU A 91 -8.83 -8.39 12.82
N ALA A 92 -8.28 -9.47 12.27
CA ALA A 92 -8.85 -10.80 12.43
C ALA A 92 -8.72 -11.34 13.86
N TYR A 93 -7.76 -10.83 14.64
CA TYR A 93 -7.47 -11.28 16.01
C TYR A 93 -7.71 -10.19 17.08
N SER A 94 -8.23 -9.02 16.72
CA SER A 94 -8.66 -7.96 17.64
C SER A 94 -10.13 -8.12 18.01
#